data_AF-A0A016T3V2-F1
#
_entry.id   AF-A0A016T3V2-F1
#
_cell.length_a   1.000
_cell.length_b   1.000
_cell.length_c   1.000
_cell.angle_alpha   90.00
_cell.angle_beta   90.00
_cell.angle_gamma   90.00
#
_symmetry.space_group_name_H-M   'P 1'
#
loop_
_entity.id
_entity.type
_entity.pdbx_description
1 polymer ?
#
loop_
_entity_poly.entity_id
_entity_poly.type
_entity_poly.pdbx_seq_one_letter_code
_entity_poly.pdbx_strand_id
1 'polypeptide(L)'
;MLCDYTDEFINELVSHVCKLVKHRGNHRIEARDVEFVLDMVYKMPSAPRASVHVFGAPAPIRPDRITPQPTEAHKQRMLLIKKVVKKP
;
A
#
# COMPACT_ATOMS: atom_id res chain seq x y z
N MET A 1 -18.95 -21.04 11.22
CA MET A 1 -18.25 -19.90 11.83
C MET A 1 -16.97 -19.55 11.08
N LEU A 2 -15.92 -20.39 11.06
CA LEU A 2 -14.69 -20.06 10.31
C LEU A 2 -14.92 -19.96 8.79
N CYS A 3 -15.75 -20.86 8.23
CA CYS A 3 -16.13 -20.79 6.81
C CYS A 3 -16.86 -19.47 6.50
N ASP A 4 -17.82 -19.08 7.33
CA ASP A 4 -18.59 -17.85 7.14
C ASP A 4 -17.69 -16.60 7.17
N TYR A 5 -16.75 -16.55 8.13
CA TYR A 5 -15.74 -15.48 8.18
C TYR A 5 -14.82 -15.49 6.96
N THR A 6 -14.49 -16.68 6.44
CA THR A 6 -13.66 -16.81 5.24
C THR A 6 -14.40 -16.29 4.01
N ASP A 7 -15.69 -16.61 3.88
CA ASP A 7 -16.53 -16.15 2.78
C ASP A 7 -16.73 -14.64 2.82
N GLU A 8 -16.99 -14.06 3.99
CA GLU A 8 -17.08 -12.61 4.17
C GLU A 8 -15.76 -11.92 3.81
N PHE A 9 -14.64 -12.44 4.31
CA PHE A 9 -13.31 -11.93 4.00
C PHE A 9 -13.01 -11.96 2.50
N ILE A 10 -13.32 -13.06 1.80
CA ILE A 10 -13.10 -13.18 0.35
C ILE A 10 -13.93 -12.14 -0.41
N ASN A 11 -15.19 -11.95 -0.02
CA ASN A 11 -16.08 -10.98 -0.67
C ASN A 11 -15.56 -9.53 -0.51
N GLU A 12 -15.12 -9.15 0.69
CA GLU A 12 -14.53 -7.84 0.93
C GLU A 12 -13.22 -7.64 0.15
N LEU A 13 -12.34 -8.65 0.19
CA LEU A 13 -11.06 -8.64 -0.53
C LEU A 13 -11.27 -8.42 -2.03
N VAL A 14 -12.17 -9.20 -2.64
CA VAL A 14 -12.49 -9.07 -4.07
C VAL A 14 -13.07 -7.70 -4.39
N SER A 15 -13.95 -7.15 -3.53
CA SER A 15 -14.50 -5.81 -3.69
C SER A 15 -13.41 -4.72 -3.73
N HIS A 16 -12.44 -4.80 -2.81
CA HIS A 16 -11.30 -3.88 -2.78
C HIS A 16 -10.38 -4.03 -4.00
N VAL A 17 -10.07 -5.26 -4.39
CA VAL A 17 -9.23 -5.55 -5.57
C VAL A 17 -9.88 -5.04 -6.85
N CYS A 18 -11.17 -5.28 -7.05
CA CYS A 18 -11.89 -4.79 -8.22
C CYS A 18 -11.91 -3.25 -8.30
N LYS A 19 -12.08 -2.56 -7.16
CA LYS A 19 -11.98 -1.08 -7.10
C LYS A 19 -10.58 -0.60 -7.48
N LEU A 20 -9.53 -1.28 -7.01
CA LEU A 20 -8.14 -0.96 -7.35
C LEU A 20 -7.84 -1.17 -8.84
N VAL A 21 -8.29 -2.31 -9.40
CA VAL A 21 -8.13 -2.64 -10.83
C VAL A 21 -8.80 -1.59 -11.71
N LYS A 22 -10.01 -1.17 -11.33
CA LYS A 22 -10.73 -0.08 -12.01
C LYS A 22 -9.97 1.26 -11.89
N HIS A 23 -9.42 1.56 -10.72
CA HIS A 23 -8.64 2.79 -10.49
C HIS A 23 -7.38 2.86 -11.35
N ARG A 24 -6.70 1.73 -11.60
CA ARG A 24 -5.53 1.71 -12.51
C ARG A 24 -5.89 1.75 -14.00
N GLY A 25 -7.18 1.75 -14.34
CA GLY A 25 -7.65 1.76 -15.74
C GLY A 25 -7.46 0.43 -16.47
N ASN A 26 -7.33 -0.69 -15.75
CA ASN A 26 -7.22 -2.03 -16.34
C ASN A 26 -8.51 -2.82 -16.11
N HIS A 27 -8.69 -3.89 -16.88
CA HIS A 27 -9.85 -4.79 -16.82
C HIS A 27 -9.49 -6.21 -16.36
N ARG A 28 -8.21 -6.47 -16.05
CA ARG A 28 -7.72 -7.79 -15.61
C ARG A 28 -7.22 -7.71 -14.18
N ILE A 29 -7.57 -8.68 -13.35
CA ILE A 29 -7.02 -8.80 -11.99
C ILE A 29 -5.63 -9.41 -12.09
N GLU A 30 -4.66 -8.81 -11.42
CA GLU A 30 -3.29 -9.30 -11.30
C GLU A 30 -3.00 -9.67 -9.85
N ALA A 31 -2.06 -10.59 -9.63
CA ALA A 31 -1.68 -11.00 -8.28
C ALA A 31 -1.17 -9.82 -7.43
N ARG A 32 -0.54 -8.83 -8.06
CA ARG A 32 -0.07 -7.61 -7.38
C ARG A 32 -1.21 -6.77 -6.79
N ASP A 33 -2.40 -6.78 -7.40
CA ASP A 33 -3.56 -6.06 -6.87
C ASP A 33 -4.01 -6.69 -5.54
N VAL A 34 -4.04 -8.03 -5.51
CA VAL A 34 -4.41 -8.81 -4.32
C VAL A 34 -3.37 -8.61 -3.22
N GLU A 35 -2.08 -8.75 -3.55
CA GLU A 35 -0.99 -8.56 -2.59
C GLU A 35 -0.98 -7.12 -2.04
N PHE A 36 -1.28 -6.11 -2.86
CA PHE A 36 -1.41 -4.72 -2.41
C PHE A 36 -2.55 -4.52 -1.42
N VAL A 37 -3.74 -5.09 -1.68
CA VAL A 37 -4.89 -4.97 -0.78
C VAL A 37 -4.63 -5.69 0.55
N LEU A 38 -4.04 -6.89 0.51
CA LEU A 38 -3.68 -7.65 1.72
C LEU A 38 -2.71 -6.89 2.61
N ASP A 39 -1.70 -6.23 2.04
CA ASP A 39 -0.75 -5.40 2.80
C ASP A 39 -1.41 -4.09 3.28
N MET A 40 -2.09 -3.35 2.41
CA MET A 40 -2.56 -2.00 2.74
C MET A 40 -3.79 -1.99 3.65
N VAL A 41 -4.74 -2.89 3.43
CA VAL A 41 -6.01 -2.93 4.18
C VAL A 41 -5.90 -3.84 5.39
N TYR A 42 -5.40 -5.06 5.19
CA TYR A 42 -5.41 -6.10 6.23
C TYR A 42 -4.10 -6.18 7.03
N LYS A 43 -3.07 -5.40 6.66
CA LYS A 43 -1.73 -5.43 7.28
C LYS A 43 -1.14 -6.85 7.33
N MET A 44 -1.49 -7.67 6.35
CA MET A 44 -1.02 -9.04 6.28
C MET A 44 0.46 -9.03 5.87
N PRO A 45 1.35 -9.73 6.60
CA PRO A 45 2.74 -9.82 6.21
C PRO A 45 2.85 -10.50 4.85
N SER A 46 3.73 -10.00 3.99
CA SER A 46 4.02 -10.64 2.71
C SER A 46 4.53 -12.05 2.98
N ALA A 47 3.71 -13.05 2.69
CA ALA A 47 4.14 -14.44 2.73
C ALA A 47 5.20 -14.65 1.62
N PRO A 48 6.34 -15.31 1.92
CA PRO A 48 7.26 -15.71 0.87
C PRO A 48 6.48 -16.60 -0.10
N ARG A 49 6.41 -16.21 -1.37
CA ARG A 49 5.83 -17.08 -2.40
C ARG A 49 6.59 -18.41 -2.37
N ALA A 50 5.88 -19.53 -2.41
CA ALA A 50 6.45 -20.88 -2.31
C ALA A 50 7.57 -21.17 -3.34
N SER A 51 7.75 -20.30 -4.34
CA SER A 51 8.70 -20.43 -5.43
C SER A 51 9.73 -19.28 -5.53
N VAL A 52 9.96 -18.50 -4.46
CA VAL A 52 10.99 -17.43 -4.44
C VAL A 52 12.38 -17.95 -4.81
N HIS A 53 12.71 -19.19 -4.42
CA HIS A 53 13.99 -19.83 -4.81
C HIS A 53 14.11 -20.14 -6.31
N VAL A 54 13.00 -20.21 -7.04
CA VAL A 54 12.97 -20.61 -8.46
C VAL A 54 12.82 -19.38 -9.37
N PHE A 55 12.04 -18.37 -8.97
CA PHE A 55 11.71 -17.22 -9.82
C PHE A 55 12.25 -15.88 -9.31
N GLY A 56 13.04 -15.90 -8.23
CA GLY A 56 13.51 -14.69 -7.56
C GLY A 56 12.42 -13.98 -6.75
N ALA A 57 12.83 -12.94 -6.01
CA ALA A 57 11.90 -12.12 -5.26
C ALA A 57 11.07 -11.24 -6.23
N PRO A 58 9.73 -11.23 -6.15
CA PRO A 58 8.92 -10.33 -6.95
C PRO A 58 9.25 -8.88 -6.62
N ALA A 59 9.10 -7.99 -7.61
CA ALA A 59 9.29 -6.56 -7.41
C ALA A 59 8.44 -6.08 -6.20
N PRO A 60 8.99 -5.23 -5.33
CA PRO A 60 8.28 -4.77 -4.16
C PRO A 60 7.01 -4.02 -4.57
N ILE A 61 5.92 -4.31 -3.87
CA ILE A 61 4.61 -3.68 -4.08
C ILE A 61 4.66 -2.21 -3.66
N ARG A 62 5.46 -1.91 -2.63
CA ARG A 62 5.69 -0.55 -2.15
C ARG A 62 6.93 0.05 -2.82
N PRO A 63 6.90 1.34 -3.17
CA PRO A 63 8.12 2.04 -3.52
C PRO A 63 9.05 2.09 -2.29
N ASP A 64 10.36 1.98 -2.52
CA ASP A 64 11.38 2.02 -1.46
C ASP A 64 11.35 3.31 -0.62
N ARG A 65 10.71 4.37 -1.15
CA ARG A 65 10.57 5.68 -0.50
C ARG A 65 9.10 6.02 -0.29
N ILE A 66 8.60 5.69 0.89
CA ILE A 66 7.24 6.04 1.34
C ILE A 66 7.20 7.45 1.94
N THR A 67 8.31 7.96 2.46
CA THR A 67 8.37 9.30 3.04
C THR A 67 8.34 10.36 1.93
N PRO A 68 7.26 11.17 1.84
CA PRO A 68 7.21 12.27 0.90
C PRO A 68 8.37 13.20 1.21
N GLN A 69 9.22 13.49 0.22
CA GLN A 69 10.24 14.51 0.41
C GLN A 69 9.51 15.84 0.60
N PRO A 70 9.78 16.57 1.71
CA PRO A 70 9.09 17.82 1.95
C PRO A 70 9.39 18.78 0.80
N THR A 71 8.33 19.35 0.22
CA THR A 71 8.46 20.33 -0.86
C THR A 71 9.22 21.55 -0.38
N GLU A 72 9.86 22.29 -1.29
CA GLU A 72 10.54 23.55 -0.95
C GLU A 72 9.60 24.52 -0.22
N ALA A 73 8.33 24.59 -0.65
CA ALA A 73 7.29 25.36 0.03
C ALA A 73 7.03 24.89 1.47
N HIS A 74 7.02 23.58 1.73
CA HIS A 74 6.89 23.03 3.09
C HIS A 74 8.11 23.41 3.95
N LYS A 75 9.33 23.31 3.40
CA LYS A 75 10.57 23.71 4.09
C LYS A 75 10.54 25.20 4.47
N GLN A 76 10.13 26.06 3.54
CA GLN A 76 10.00 27.51 3.78
C GLN A 76 8.99 27.82 4.90
N ARG A 77 7.82 27.18 4.90
CA ARG A 77 6.82 27.33 5.98
C ARG A 77 7.38 26.90 7.33
N MET A 78 8.09 25.77 7.38
CA MET A 78 8.73 25.29 8.61
C MET A 78 9.80 26.24 9.14
N LEU A 79 10.56 26.90 8.26
CA LEU A 79 11.53 27.92 8.65
C LEU A 79 10.85 29.17 9.23
N LEU A 80 9.74 29.61 8.64
CA LEU A 80 8.96 30.74 9.17
C LEU A 80 8.40 30.43 10.57
N ILE A 81 7.80 29.25 10.74
CA ILE A 81 7.29 28.79 12.04
C ILE A 81 8.41 28.78 13.09
N LYS A 82 9.57 28.20 12.77
CA LYS A 82 10.74 28.19 13.68
C LYS A 82 11.21 29.61 14.05
N LYS A 83 11.15 30.56 13.13
CA LYS A 83 11.52 31.96 13.38
C LYS A 83 10.52 32.68 14.29
N VAL A 84 9.23 32.40 14.15
CA VAL A 84 8.18 33.01 14.98
C VAL A 84 8.17 32.41 16.39
N VAL A 85 8.31 31.09 16.52
CA VAL A 85 8.37 30.40 17.83
C VAL A 85 9.62 30.75 18.64
N LYS A 86 10.72 31.13 17.98
CA LYS A 86 11.95 31.59 18.64
C LYS A 86 11.97 33.09 18.96
N LYS A 87 10.99 33.88 18.50
CA LYS A 87 10.86 35.27 18.97
C LYS A 87 10.22 35.22 20.37
N PRO A 88 10.84 35.89 21.37
CA PRO A 88 10.31 35.95 22.73
C PRO A 88 8.95 36.65 22.79
#